data_AF-A0A1I3YWB5-F1
#
_entry.id   AF-A0A1I3YWB5-F1
#
_cell.length_a   1.000
_cell.length_b   1.000
_cell.length_c   1.000
_cell.angle_alpha   90.00
_cell.angle_beta   90.00
_cell.angle_gamma   90.00
#
_symmetry.space_group_name_H-M   'P 1'
#
loop_
_entity.id
_entity.type
_entity.pdbx_description
1 polymer ?
#
loop_
_entity_poly.entity_id
_entity_poly.type
_entity_poly.pdbx_seq_one_letter_code
_entity_poly.pdbx_strand_id
1 'polypeptide(L)'
;MRIYTALISLIYFCLVSPVMAESFDTNLVKWSASYTGEAASNINGGKKEKSAYAGQLYLGADINLDKAFGWTDTTLHLAATNRHGNNLAEKALGNSTSVQEIYGGQGSRLVLFSLEKHLLDGKLELEAGRMVANINFLGSELCQFFQNNAACGNPTFVFRTSSFTWWPVSSWAARSKYWITPNVYAHIGVYEDNSGHQDDSDHGVVWNTHESNGFIVPFTLGYKTSWDTDRYPRTYELGGWYDKTDYSDPLKDSAGNNAVETGNPYAELNGRSGIFARFEQVVYRPDPDSKRSLTLFGAALTKGSGELAVDYQLQGGFVKRGTFDS
;
A
#
# COMPACT_ATOMS: atom_id res chain seq x y z
N MET A 1 3.49 38.78 22.47
CA MET A 1 3.76 38.28 21.10
C MET A 1 2.52 37.52 20.67
N ARG A 2 1.67 38.10 19.81
CA ARG A 2 0.36 37.54 19.44
C ARG A 2 0.55 36.45 18.38
N ILE A 3 0.09 35.23 18.71
CA ILE A 3 0.06 34.08 17.81
C ILE A 3 -1.15 34.24 16.89
N TYR A 4 -0.91 34.39 15.59
CA TYR A 4 -1.95 34.31 14.58
C TYR A 4 -2.08 32.86 14.13
N THR A 5 -3.14 32.19 14.56
CA THR A 5 -3.55 30.89 14.04
C THR A 5 -4.23 31.13 12.70
N ALA A 6 -3.48 31.04 11.60
CA ALA A 6 -4.05 31.03 10.26
C ALA A 6 -4.53 29.61 9.94
N LEU A 7 -5.85 29.43 9.90
CA LEU A 7 -6.46 28.25 9.27
C LEU A 7 -6.21 28.37 7.77
N ILE A 8 -5.23 27.60 7.26
CA ILE A 8 -4.96 27.51 5.82
C ILE A 8 -5.86 26.41 5.25
N SER A 9 -6.97 26.80 4.63
CA SER A 9 -7.76 25.90 3.80
C SER A 9 -7.02 25.69 2.46
N LEU A 10 -6.38 24.52 2.30
CA LEU A 10 -5.94 24.06 0.99
C LEU A 10 -7.14 23.58 0.18
N ILE A 11 -7.51 24.32 -0.85
CA ILE A 11 -8.47 23.88 -1.87
C ILE A 11 -7.68 23.08 -2.90
N TYR A 12 -7.76 21.75 -2.83
CA TYR A 12 -7.25 20.85 -3.86
C TYR A 12 -8.28 20.72 -4.99
N PHE A 13 -7.94 21.20 -6.19
CA PHE A 13 -8.60 20.75 -7.41
C PHE A 13 -7.88 19.48 -7.88
N CYS A 14 -8.44 18.32 -7.58
CA CYS A 14 -7.97 17.04 -8.09
C CYS A 14 -8.76 16.72 -9.38
N LEU A 15 -8.13 16.89 -10.54
CA LEU A 15 -8.63 16.29 -11.78
C LEU A 15 -8.08 14.87 -11.83
N VAL A 16 -8.77 13.94 -11.15
CA VAL A 16 -8.53 12.51 -11.36
C VAL A 16 -9.30 12.15 -12.63
N SER A 17 -8.59 12.02 -13.75
CA SER A 17 -9.16 11.37 -14.92
C SER A 17 -9.17 9.86 -14.64
N PRO A 18 -10.33 9.19 -14.57
CA PRO A 18 -10.35 7.73 -14.53
C PRO A 18 -9.78 7.27 -15.88
N VAL A 19 -8.59 6.70 -15.86
CA VAL A 19 -8.04 6.09 -17.05
C VAL A 19 -8.60 4.69 -17.17
N MET A 20 -8.99 4.36 -18.40
CA MET A 20 -9.57 3.08 -18.81
C MET A 20 -8.72 1.92 -18.31
N ALA A 21 -9.27 1.11 -17.40
CA ALA A 21 -8.79 -0.24 -17.17
C ALA A 21 -9.49 -1.12 -18.21
N GLU A 22 -8.75 -1.57 -19.22
CA GLU A 22 -9.26 -2.57 -20.15
C GLU A 22 -8.77 -3.95 -19.70
N SER A 23 -9.72 -4.87 -19.51
CA SER A 23 -9.44 -6.28 -19.34
C SER A 23 -10.01 -7.04 -20.52
N PHE A 24 -9.15 -7.82 -21.20
CA PHE A 24 -9.59 -8.79 -22.20
C PHE A 24 -9.44 -10.19 -21.63
N ASP A 25 -10.52 -10.95 -21.66
CA ASP A 25 -10.63 -12.25 -21.03
C ASP A 25 -10.64 -13.34 -22.10
N THR A 26 -9.62 -14.19 -22.07
CA THR A 26 -9.73 -15.53 -22.65
C THR A 26 -9.95 -16.47 -21.48
N ASN A 27 -10.74 -17.55 -21.66
CA ASN A 27 -10.94 -18.57 -20.62
C ASN A 27 -9.62 -19.10 -19.98
N LEU A 28 -8.46 -18.86 -20.59
CA LEU A 28 -7.12 -19.22 -20.11
C LEU A 28 -6.37 -18.05 -19.44
N VAL A 29 -6.45 -16.84 -19.98
CA VAL A 29 -5.68 -15.66 -19.53
C VAL A 29 -6.59 -14.45 -19.46
N LYS A 30 -6.59 -13.81 -18.28
CA LYS A 30 -7.20 -12.50 -18.05
C LYS A 30 -6.11 -11.43 -18.10
N TRP A 31 -6.13 -10.63 -19.14
CA TRP A 31 -5.22 -9.50 -19.29
C TRP A 31 -5.75 -8.27 -18.56
N SER A 32 -4.86 -7.43 -18.05
CA SER A 32 -5.19 -6.13 -17.47
C SER A 32 -4.15 -5.09 -17.85
N ALA A 33 -4.61 -3.90 -18.22
CA ALA A 33 -3.75 -2.76 -18.49
C ALA A 33 -4.40 -1.48 -17.97
N SER A 34 -3.58 -0.58 -17.42
CA SER A 34 -4.04 0.74 -16.98
C SER A 34 -2.89 1.74 -17.01
N TYR A 35 -3.24 3.02 -17.15
CA TYR A 35 -2.29 4.12 -16.99
C TYR A 35 -2.80 5.09 -15.93
N THR A 36 -2.05 5.38 -14.88
CA THR A 36 -2.43 6.40 -13.89
C THR A 36 -1.56 7.63 -14.08
N GLY A 37 -2.15 8.82 -14.09
CA GLY A 37 -1.45 10.08 -14.22
C GLY A 37 -1.84 11.06 -13.12
N GLU A 38 -0.85 11.65 -12.45
CA GLU A 38 -1.07 12.55 -11.32
C GLU A 38 -0.31 13.84 -11.52
N ALA A 39 -1.06 14.94 -11.65
CA ALA A 39 -0.53 16.28 -11.76
C ALA A 39 -0.68 17.02 -10.43
N ALA A 40 0.35 17.73 -10.01
CA ALA A 40 0.31 18.53 -8.79
C ALA A 40 0.99 19.88 -9.01
N SER A 41 0.42 20.93 -8.45
CA SER A 41 0.98 22.29 -8.48
C SER A 41 0.97 22.92 -7.09
N ASN A 42 2.09 23.51 -6.68
CA ASN A 42 2.15 24.35 -5.50
C ASN A 42 1.80 25.79 -5.88
N ILE A 43 0.58 26.21 -5.55
CA ILE A 43 0.06 27.54 -5.86
C ILE A 43 0.33 28.58 -4.76
N ASN A 44 0.61 28.12 -3.53
CA ASN A 44 0.87 28.99 -2.40
C ASN A 44 1.52 28.22 -1.23
N GLY A 45 2.42 28.87 -0.50
CA GLY A 45 3.16 28.25 0.61
C GLY A 45 4.26 27.32 0.13
N GLY A 46 4.67 26.36 0.97
CA GLY A 46 5.79 25.48 0.68
C GLY A 46 7.12 26.23 0.51
N LYS A 47 8.08 25.60 -0.17
CA LYS A 47 9.41 26.17 -0.44
C LYS A 47 9.47 26.93 -1.76
N LYS A 48 8.78 26.46 -2.80
CA LYS A 48 8.80 27.02 -4.16
C LYS A 48 7.47 26.81 -4.88
N GLU A 49 7.06 27.75 -5.71
CA GLU A 49 5.91 27.56 -6.61
C GLU A 49 6.35 26.81 -7.87
N LYS A 50 5.94 25.54 -8.00
CA LYS A 50 6.23 24.70 -9.16
C LYS A 50 5.08 23.72 -9.40
N SER A 51 5.14 23.06 -10.55
CA SER A 51 4.30 21.91 -10.87
C SER A 51 5.15 20.67 -11.10
N ALA A 52 4.53 19.51 -10.91
CA ALA A 52 5.10 18.21 -11.22
C ALA A 52 4.02 17.28 -11.77
N TYR A 53 4.47 16.25 -12.47
CA TYR A 53 3.64 15.20 -13.02
C TYR A 53 4.30 13.86 -12.75
N ALA A 54 3.53 12.86 -12.35
CA ALA A 54 3.93 11.48 -12.23
C ALA A 54 2.99 10.61 -13.06
N GLY A 55 3.50 9.52 -13.62
CA GLY A 55 2.74 8.56 -14.42
C GLY A 55 3.13 7.14 -14.07
N GLN A 56 2.17 6.22 -14.20
CA GLN A 56 2.37 4.79 -14.04
C GLN A 56 1.64 4.04 -15.14
N LEU A 57 2.35 3.30 -15.97
CA LEU A 57 1.78 2.22 -16.78
C LEU A 57 1.78 0.94 -15.94
N TYR A 58 0.68 0.19 -15.99
CA TYR A 58 0.54 -1.15 -15.41
C TYR A 58 0.10 -2.11 -16.51
N LEU A 59 0.74 -3.28 -16.54
CA LEU A 59 0.41 -4.41 -17.39
C LEU A 59 0.39 -5.66 -16.53
N GLY A 60 -0.71 -6.43 -16.57
CA GLY A 60 -0.85 -7.65 -15.79
C GLY A 60 -1.55 -8.77 -16.56
N ALA A 61 -1.31 -10.00 -16.11
CA ALA A 61 -1.92 -11.21 -16.63
C ALA A 61 -2.16 -12.20 -15.48
N ASP A 62 -3.40 -12.66 -15.36
CA ASP A 62 -3.76 -13.80 -14.53
C ASP A 62 -3.97 -15.01 -15.43
N ILE A 63 -3.17 -16.05 -15.24
CA ILE A 63 -3.20 -17.27 -16.05
C ILE A 63 -3.87 -18.39 -15.25
N ASN A 64 -4.99 -18.90 -15.75
CA ASN A 64 -5.73 -20.00 -15.14
C ASN A 64 -5.01 -21.33 -15.41
N LEU A 65 -4.35 -21.88 -14.37
CA LEU A 65 -3.56 -23.11 -14.51
C LEU A 65 -4.42 -24.39 -14.50
N ASP A 66 -5.67 -24.32 -14.05
CA ASP A 66 -6.64 -25.40 -14.24
C ASP A 66 -6.90 -25.60 -15.75
N LYS A 67 -7.09 -24.50 -16.48
CA LYS A 67 -7.26 -24.54 -17.94
C LYS A 67 -5.96 -24.79 -18.70
N ALA A 68 -4.83 -24.29 -18.21
CA ALA A 68 -3.55 -24.45 -18.90
C ALA A 68 -2.98 -25.87 -18.77
N PHE A 69 -2.98 -26.42 -17.55
CA PHE A 69 -2.22 -27.61 -17.19
C PHE A 69 -3.01 -28.59 -16.30
N GLY A 70 -4.31 -28.37 -16.06
CA GLY A 70 -5.12 -29.19 -15.16
C GLY A 70 -4.79 -29.01 -13.69
N TRP A 71 -4.10 -27.92 -13.31
CA TRP A 71 -3.81 -27.62 -11.92
C TRP A 71 -4.98 -26.87 -11.27
N THR A 72 -5.93 -27.65 -10.78
CA THR A 72 -7.20 -27.16 -10.21
C THR A 72 -7.00 -26.04 -9.19
N ASP A 73 -7.87 -25.02 -9.25
CA ASP A 73 -7.91 -23.89 -8.32
C ASP A 73 -6.57 -23.16 -8.15
N THR A 74 -5.80 -23.03 -9.25
CA THR A 74 -4.47 -22.41 -9.23
C THR A 74 -4.34 -21.35 -10.32
N THR A 75 -3.78 -20.20 -9.95
CA THR A 75 -3.56 -19.05 -10.84
C THR A 75 -2.10 -18.61 -10.76
N LEU A 76 -1.51 -18.30 -11.92
CA LEU A 76 -0.23 -17.59 -12.00
C LEU A 76 -0.50 -16.11 -12.24
N HIS A 77 -0.04 -15.25 -11.34
CA HIS A 77 -0.14 -13.80 -11.43
C HIS A 77 1.16 -13.21 -11.96
N LEU A 78 1.05 -12.38 -12.98
CA LEU A 78 2.13 -11.62 -13.57
C LEU A 78 1.73 -10.14 -13.59
N ALA A 79 2.60 -9.27 -13.09
CA ALA A 79 2.41 -7.82 -13.24
C ALA A 79 3.72 -7.09 -13.41
N ALA A 80 3.74 -6.13 -14.31
CA ALA A 80 4.82 -5.18 -14.47
C ALA A 80 4.29 -3.75 -14.50
N THR A 81 5.11 -2.81 -14.02
CA THR A 81 4.81 -1.39 -14.08
C THR A 81 5.94 -0.62 -14.71
N ASN A 82 5.64 0.53 -15.31
CA ASN A 82 6.62 1.57 -15.62
C ASN A 82 6.18 2.87 -14.95
N ARG A 83 7.00 3.42 -14.06
CA ARG A 83 6.75 4.71 -13.42
C ARG A 83 7.69 5.79 -13.99
N HIS A 84 7.16 6.96 -14.28
CA HIS A 84 7.91 8.11 -14.82
C HIS A 84 7.43 9.44 -14.22
N GLY A 85 8.22 10.49 -14.42
CA GLY A 85 7.89 11.83 -13.96
C GLY A 85 8.63 12.24 -12.69
N ASN A 86 8.01 13.12 -11.91
CA ASN A 86 8.63 13.83 -10.81
C ASN A 86 7.65 14.06 -9.65
N ASN A 87 8.21 14.25 -8.46
CA ASN A 87 7.46 14.55 -7.25
C ASN A 87 7.41 16.04 -6.93
N LEU A 88 6.22 16.58 -6.72
CA LEU A 88 6.06 17.95 -6.23
C LEU A 88 6.58 18.10 -4.78
N ALA A 89 6.45 17.05 -3.96
CA ALA A 89 6.91 17.06 -2.58
C ALA A 89 8.38 17.45 -2.48
N GLU A 90 9.23 16.80 -3.26
CA GLU A 90 10.66 17.08 -3.35
C GLU A 90 10.94 18.43 -4.03
N LYS A 91 10.28 18.73 -5.15
CA LYS A 91 10.58 19.91 -5.97
C LYS A 91 10.20 21.24 -5.33
N ALA A 92 9.15 21.25 -4.50
CA ALA A 92 8.44 22.47 -4.15
C ALA A 92 7.95 22.55 -2.70
N LEU A 93 7.50 21.45 -2.11
CA LEU A 93 6.82 21.49 -0.80
C LEU A 93 7.79 21.27 0.36
N GLY A 94 8.75 20.36 0.19
CA GLY A 94 9.66 19.91 1.24
C GLY A 94 9.02 19.04 2.32
N ASN A 95 7.86 18.43 2.04
CA ASN A 95 7.22 17.46 2.90
C ASN A 95 7.81 16.05 2.67
N SER A 96 7.76 15.20 3.69
CA SER A 96 8.27 13.83 3.60
C SER A 96 7.32 12.90 2.83
N THR A 97 6.01 13.18 2.85
CA THR A 97 4.98 12.33 2.22
C THR A 97 4.59 12.87 0.85
N SER A 98 4.66 12.02 -0.18
CA SER A 98 4.32 12.41 -1.55
C SER A 98 2.86 12.87 -1.69
N VAL A 99 2.65 13.91 -2.50
CA VAL A 99 1.31 14.37 -2.92
C VAL A 99 0.87 13.76 -4.25
N GLN A 100 1.70 12.88 -4.80
CA GLN A 100 1.45 12.04 -5.97
C GLN A 100 1.82 10.60 -5.56
N GLU A 101 0.84 9.78 -5.23
CA GLU A 101 1.00 8.41 -4.71
C GLU A 101 1.77 7.50 -5.67
N ILE A 102 1.62 7.74 -6.98
CA ILE A 102 2.32 6.95 -8.00
C ILE A 102 3.79 7.35 -8.20
N TYR A 103 4.30 8.31 -7.42
CA TYR A 103 5.73 8.63 -7.42
C TYR A 103 6.50 7.76 -6.42
N GLY A 104 7.62 7.22 -6.87
CA GLY A 104 8.51 6.35 -6.11
C GLY A 104 8.70 5.04 -6.84
N GLY A 105 9.94 4.57 -6.92
CA GLY A 105 10.24 3.35 -7.64
C GLY A 105 10.12 3.51 -9.14
N GLN A 106 10.80 4.53 -9.66
CA GLN A 106 10.71 4.92 -11.06
C GLN A 106 11.39 3.87 -11.97
N GLY A 107 11.00 3.86 -13.24
CA GLY A 107 11.47 2.88 -14.21
C GLY A 107 10.52 1.69 -14.35
N SER A 108 10.96 0.70 -15.13
CA SER A 108 10.22 -0.53 -15.39
C SER A 108 10.53 -1.58 -14.32
N ARG A 109 9.50 -2.22 -13.77
CA ARG A 109 9.65 -3.24 -12.72
C ARG A 109 8.68 -4.39 -12.90
N LEU A 110 9.17 -5.61 -12.68
CA LEU A 110 8.33 -6.77 -12.40
C LEU A 110 7.85 -6.68 -10.95
N VAL A 111 6.53 -6.56 -10.79
CA VAL A 111 5.89 -6.31 -9.49
C VAL A 111 5.25 -7.57 -8.93
N LEU A 112 4.65 -8.40 -9.78
CA LEU A 112 4.09 -9.68 -9.35
C LEU A 112 4.61 -10.80 -10.25
N PHE A 113 5.06 -11.86 -9.60
CA PHE A 113 5.31 -13.17 -10.19
C PHE A 113 5.00 -14.19 -9.11
N SER A 114 3.74 -14.58 -8.98
CA SER A 114 3.26 -15.40 -7.87
C SER A 114 2.28 -16.47 -8.31
N LEU A 115 2.25 -17.56 -7.55
CA LEU A 115 1.31 -18.66 -7.74
C LEU A 115 0.31 -18.62 -6.59
N GLU A 116 -0.96 -18.42 -6.90
CA GLU A 116 -2.07 -18.49 -5.94
C GLU A 116 -2.79 -19.84 -6.08
N LYS A 117 -3.13 -20.44 -4.94
CA LYS A 117 -3.91 -21.67 -4.85
C LYS A 117 -5.03 -21.53 -3.84
N HIS A 118 -6.24 -21.88 -4.25
CA HIS A 118 -7.37 -22.02 -3.35
C HIS A 118 -7.55 -23.49 -2.93
N LEU A 119 -7.85 -23.68 -1.66
CA LEU A 119 -8.09 -24.97 -1.01
C LEU A 119 -9.34 -24.87 -0.13
N LEU A 120 -9.87 -26.02 0.30
CA LEU A 120 -11.01 -26.11 1.22
C LEU A 120 -12.24 -25.34 0.70
N ASP A 121 -12.61 -25.57 -0.56
CA ASP A 121 -13.71 -24.89 -1.26
C ASP A 121 -13.57 -23.35 -1.22
N GLY A 122 -12.34 -22.86 -1.39
CA GLY A 122 -12.03 -21.43 -1.39
C GLY A 122 -11.82 -20.81 0.00
N LYS A 123 -11.96 -21.56 1.10
CA LYS A 123 -11.75 -21.03 2.45
C LYS A 123 -10.29 -20.73 2.77
N LEU A 124 -9.34 -21.42 2.13
CA LEU A 124 -7.92 -21.21 2.32
C LEU A 124 -7.30 -20.75 1.01
N GLU A 125 -6.78 -19.53 1.02
CA GLU A 125 -6.02 -18.92 -0.07
C GLU A 125 -4.53 -18.97 0.30
N LEU A 126 -3.70 -19.60 -0.53
CA LEU A 126 -2.25 -19.62 -0.39
C LEU A 126 -1.63 -18.94 -1.60
N GLU A 127 -0.67 -18.05 -1.40
CA GLU A 127 0.07 -17.43 -2.51
C GLU A 127 1.54 -17.32 -2.16
N ALA A 128 2.42 -17.62 -3.12
CA ALA A 128 3.86 -17.47 -2.94
C ALA A 128 4.54 -17.05 -4.24
N GLY A 129 5.61 -16.26 -4.12
CA GLY A 129 6.38 -15.76 -5.25
C GLY A 129 6.97 -14.37 -4.99
N ARG A 130 7.13 -13.58 -6.05
CA ARG A 130 7.43 -12.14 -5.97
C ARG A 130 6.14 -11.39 -5.71
N MET A 131 6.01 -10.79 -4.54
CA MET A 131 4.77 -10.12 -4.09
C MET A 131 5.09 -8.82 -3.35
N VAL A 132 4.05 -8.03 -3.08
CA VAL A 132 4.14 -6.73 -2.41
C VAL A 132 3.34 -6.75 -1.12
N ALA A 133 4.00 -6.56 0.01
CA ALA A 133 3.37 -6.69 1.33
C ALA A 133 2.25 -5.65 1.56
N ASN A 134 2.47 -4.39 1.18
CA ASN A 134 1.53 -3.31 1.51
C ASN A 134 0.12 -3.55 0.95
N ILE A 135 -0.01 -3.88 -0.32
CA ILE A 135 -1.32 -4.08 -0.97
C ILE A 135 -2.03 -5.33 -0.44
N ASN A 136 -1.30 -6.33 0.05
CA ASN A 136 -1.90 -7.54 0.62
C ASN A 136 -2.51 -7.30 2.01
N PHE A 137 -1.90 -6.45 2.85
CA PHE A 137 -2.31 -6.29 4.26
C PHE A 137 -2.93 -4.94 4.59
N LEU A 138 -2.53 -3.89 3.87
CA LEU A 138 -2.90 -2.50 4.13
C LEU A 138 -3.49 -1.82 2.89
N GLY A 139 -3.82 -2.58 1.84
CA GLY A 139 -4.47 -2.08 0.63
C GLY A 139 -5.95 -1.72 0.83
N SER A 140 -6.43 -0.69 0.14
CA SER A 140 -7.82 -0.22 0.16
C SER A 140 -8.27 0.16 -1.24
N GLU A 141 -9.48 -0.26 -1.63
CA GLU A 141 -10.09 0.17 -2.89
C GLU A 141 -10.40 1.67 -2.90
N LEU A 142 -10.52 2.32 -1.74
CA LEU A 142 -10.76 3.76 -1.65
C LEU A 142 -9.52 4.59 -2.05
N CYS A 143 -8.32 3.99 -2.05
CA CYS A 143 -7.08 4.68 -2.41
C CYS A 143 -7.18 5.36 -3.78
N GLN A 144 -7.85 4.74 -4.75
CA GLN A 144 -7.99 5.26 -6.12
C GLN A 144 -8.68 6.65 -6.21
N PHE A 145 -9.34 7.10 -5.14
CA PHE A 145 -9.98 8.43 -5.08
C PHE A 145 -9.07 9.52 -4.51
N PHE A 146 -7.86 9.18 -4.09
CA PHE A 146 -6.93 10.09 -3.42
C PHE A 146 -5.56 10.07 -4.09
N GLN A 147 -5.09 11.26 -4.50
CA GLN A 147 -3.75 11.44 -5.07
C GLN A 147 -2.64 11.46 -4.00
N ASN A 148 -2.98 11.81 -2.75
CA ASN A 148 -2.01 12.02 -1.68
C ASN A 148 -1.72 10.71 -0.94
N ASN A 149 -0.44 10.36 -0.75
CA ASN A 149 -0.04 9.15 -0.02
C ASN A 149 -0.55 9.11 1.44
N ALA A 150 -0.80 10.26 2.07
CA ALA A 150 -1.38 10.30 3.41
C ALA A 150 -2.88 9.96 3.45
N ALA A 151 -3.59 10.00 2.31
CA ALA A 151 -5.03 9.77 2.19
C ALA A 151 -5.40 8.52 1.38
N CYS A 152 -4.55 8.12 0.42
CA CYS A 152 -4.63 6.79 -0.17
C CYS A 152 -4.58 5.77 0.99
N GLY A 153 -5.49 4.81 1.01
CA GLY A 153 -5.70 3.90 2.15
C GLY A 153 -4.54 2.95 2.49
N ASN A 154 -3.34 3.18 1.93
CA ASN A 154 -2.07 2.56 2.28
C ASN A 154 -1.31 3.49 3.25
N PRO A 155 -1.25 3.19 4.57
CA PRO A 155 -0.63 4.07 5.54
C PRO A 155 0.89 4.17 5.35
N THR A 156 1.41 5.39 5.16
CA THR A 156 2.85 5.65 4.98
C THR A 156 3.72 5.31 6.18
N PHE A 157 3.13 5.10 7.36
CA PHE A 157 3.80 4.70 8.59
C PHE A 157 4.71 3.50 8.37
N VAL A 158 4.18 2.41 7.83
CA VAL A 158 4.93 1.15 7.71
C VAL A 158 6.15 1.28 6.80
N PHE A 159 6.13 2.16 5.79
CA PHE A 159 7.27 2.39 4.89
C PHE A 159 8.41 3.17 5.54
N ARG A 160 8.14 3.84 6.68
CA ARG A 160 9.14 4.59 7.45
C ARG A 160 9.62 3.85 8.69
N THR A 161 8.90 2.81 9.08
CA THR A 161 9.08 2.15 10.37
C THR A 161 9.31 0.65 10.25
N SER A 162 9.38 0.11 9.04
CA SER A 162 9.58 -1.31 8.79
C SER A 162 10.16 -1.58 7.40
N SER A 163 10.56 -2.82 7.16
CA SER A 163 10.99 -3.37 5.86
C SER A 163 9.82 -3.73 4.93
N PHE A 164 8.58 -3.28 5.24
CA PHE A 164 7.41 -3.51 4.38
C PHE A 164 7.70 -3.12 2.93
N THR A 165 7.57 -4.08 2.01
CA THR A 165 7.57 -3.78 0.58
C THR A 165 6.31 -3.02 0.20
N TRP A 166 6.46 -2.10 -0.74
CA TRP A 166 5.44 -1.17 -1.18
C TRP A 166 5.39 -1.13 -2.70
N TRP A 167 4.18 -1.02 -3.24
CA TRP A 167 3.98 -1.03 -4.69
C TRP A 167 4.74 0.12 -5.38
N PRO A 168 5.60 -0.13 -6.38
CA PRO A 168 5.74 -1.37 -7.16
C PRO A 168 6.98 -2.22 -6.83
N VAL A 169 7.63 -2.03 -5.68
CA VAL A 169 8.72 -2.89 -5.20
C VAL A 169 8.13 -4.19 -4.65
N SER A 170 8.58 -5.32 -5.17
CA SER A 170 8.22 -6.65 -4.68
C SER A 170 9.39 -7.36 -4.00
N SER A 171 9.11 -8.38 -3.20
CA SER A 171 10.10 -9.27 -2.57
C SER A 171 9.65 -10.73 -2.68
N TRP A 172 10.55 -11.67 -2.41
CA TRP A 172 10.12 -13.05 -2.20
C TRP A 172 9.22 -13.14 -0.97
N ALA A 173 8.09 -13.81 -1.12
CA ALA A 173 7.10 -13.88 -0.08
C ALA A 173 6.20 -15.11 -0.19
N ALA A 174 5.53 -15.41 0.92
CA ALA A 174 4.41 -16.32 0.97
C ALA A 174 3.35 -15.77 1.93
N ARG A 175 2.07 -15.92 1.58
CA ARG A 175 0.93 -15.50 2.40
C ARG A 175 -0.17 -16.54 2.41
N SER A 176 -0.94 -16.56 3.49
CA SER A 176 -2.13 -17.39 3.64
C SER A 176 -3.29 -16.58 4.21
N LYS A 177 -4.46 -16.65 3.57
CA LYS A 177 -5.71 -16.12 4.10
C LYS A 177 -6.69 -17.26 4.34
N TYR A 178 -7.22 -17.36 5.55
CA TYR A 178 -8.18 -18.38 5.95
C TYR A 178 -9.48 -17.75 6.42
N TRP A 179 -10.58 -18.07 5.73
CA TRP A 179 -11.94 -17.67 6.07
C TRP A 179 -12.51 -18.60 7.15
N ILE A 180 -12.44 -18.14 8.41
CA ILE A 180 -12.95 -18.83 9.60
C ILE A 180 -14.48 -18.92 9.53
N THR A 181 -15.12 -17.85 9.06
CA THR A 181 -16.54 -17.78 8.72
C THR A 181 -16.69 -17.07 7.37
N PRO A 182 -17.88 -16.99 6.75
CA PRO A 182 -18.06 -16.24 5.51
C PRO A 182 -17.64 -14.77 5.57
N ASN A 183 -17.59 -14.18 6.77
CA ASN A 183 -17.26 -12.76 6.96
C ASN A 183 -16.01 -12.53 7.81
N VAL A 184 -15.39 -13.55 8.40
CA VAL A 184 -14.23 -13.41 9.31
C VAL A 184 -13.07 -14.20 8.77
N TYR A 185 -11.91 -13.56 8.64
CA TYR A 185 -10.69 -14.19 8.15
C TYR A 185 -9.48 -13.87 9.02
N ALA A 186 -8.56 -14.82 9.07
CA ALA A 186 -7.18 -14.59 9.50
C ALA A 186 -6.29 -14.53 8.25
N HIS A 187 -5.36 -13.58 8.22
CA HIS A 187 -4.42 -13.37 7.14
C HIS A 187 -3.02 -13.23 7.73
N ILE A 188 -2.04 -13.94 7.19
CA ILE A 188 -0.63 -13.87 7.63
C ILE A 188 0.29 -14.08 6.44
N GLY A 189 1.44 -13.44 6.46
CA GLY A 189 2.47 -13.66 5.44
C GLY A 189 3.87 -13.52 6.00
N VAL A 190 4.84 -13.89 5.19
CA VAL A 190 6.26 -13.66 5.41
C VAL A 190 6.84 -13.10 4.13
N TYR A 191 7.56 -11.99 4.24
CA TYR A 191 8.17 -11.28 3.13
C TYR A 191 9.64 -11.08 3.44
N GLU A 192 10.49 -11.45 2.51
CA GLU A 192 11.91 -11.11 2.50
C GLU A 192 12.08 -9.59 2.64
N ASP A 193 13.05 -9.18 3.47
CA ASP A 193 13.54 -7.81 3.43
C ASP A 193 14.27 -7.55 2.12
N ASN A 194 13.71 -6.63 1.34
CA ASN A 194 14.20 -6.28 0.02
C ASN A 194 14.59 -4.80 -0.08
N SER A 195 15.08 -4.22 1.02
CA SER A 195 15.49 -2.81 1.06
C SER A 195 16.63 -2.50 0.09
N GLY A 196 17.53 -3.46 -0.17
CA GLY A 196 18.64 -3.32 -1.13
C GLY A 196 18.18 -3.11 -2.59
N HIS A 197 16.96 -3.54 -2.93
CA HIS A 197 16.44 -3.54 -4.31
C HIS A 197 15.34 -2.48 -4.53
N GLN A 198 15.37 -1.38 -3.78
CA GLN A 198 14.38 -0.29 -3.88
C GLN A 198 14.78 0.82 -4.88
N ASP A 199 16.05 0.85 -5.30
CA ASP A 199 16.60 1.87 -6.20
C ASP A 199 15.96 1.85 -7.60
N ASP A 200 15.82 3.03 -8.23
CA ASP A 200 15.18 3.21 -9.54
C ASP A 200 15.88 2.42 -10.69
N SER A 201 17.12 1.99 -10.50
CA SER A 201 17.83 1.10 -11.44
C SER A 201 17.46 -0.39 -11.32
N ASP A 202 16.79 -0.80 -10.24
CA ASP A 202 16.30 -2.18 -10.09
C ASP A 202 14.98 -2.38 -10.84
N HIS A 203 14.89 -3.51 -11.54
CA HIS A 203 13.78 -3.87 -12.43
C HIS A 203 12.90 -5.02 -11.90
N GLY A 204 13.04 -5.43 -10.64
CA GLY A 204 12.24 -6.49 -10.03
C GLY A 204 12.58 -7.90 -10.54
N VAL A 205 13.74 -8.06 -11.20
CA VAL A 205 14.18 -9.32 -11.82
C VAL A 205 15.47 -9.88 -11.19
N VAL A 206 15.89 -9.32 -10.06
CA VAL A 206 16.88 -9.97 -9.20
C VAL A 206 16.17 -11.08 -8.42
N TRP A 207 16.67 -12.31 -8.54
CA TRP A 207 16.03 -13.51 -8.01
C TRP A 207 16.72 -14.10 -6.77
N ASN A 208 17.93 -13.64 -6.45
CA ASN A 208 18.66 -14.09 -5.27
C ASN A 208 18.28 -13.23 -4.05
N THR A 209 18.58 -13.75 -2.86
CA THR A 209 18.27 -13.09 -1.58
C THR A 209 19.55 -12.69 -0.82
N HIS A 210 20.67 -12.48 -1.53
CA HIS A 210 21.99 -12.30 -0.87
C HIS A 210 22.10 -10.97 -0.11
N GLU A 211 21.33 -9.96 -0.53
CA GLU A 211 21.30 -8.63 0.10
C GLU A 211 20.19 -8.50 1.16
N SER A 212 19.42 -9.57 1.38
CA SER A 212 18.38 -9.57 2.40
C SER A 212 18.97 -9.61 3.80
N ASN A 213 18.48 -8.74 4.68
CA ASN A 213 18.89 -8.71 6.08
C ASN A 213 17.80 -9.21 7.05
N GLY A 214 16.85 -10.00 6.55
CA GLY A 214 15.81 -10.60 7.38
C GLY A 214 14.49 -10.70 6.66
N PHE A 215 13.41 -10.61 7.43
CA PHE A 215 12.06 -10.74 6.91
C PHE A 215 11.05 -10.02 7.78
N ILE A 216 9.90 -9.73 7.21
CA ILE A 216 8.76 -9.15 7.89
C ILE A 216 7.55 -10.10 7.83
N VAL A 217 6.88 -10.23 8.98
CA VAL A 217 5.70 -11.07 9.17
C VAL A 217 4.50 -10.18 9.50
N PRO A 218 3.72 -9.74 8.50
CA PRO A 218 2.44 -9.10 8.73
C PRO A 218 1.34 -10.12 9.03
N PHE A 219 0.38 -9.71 9.87
CA PHE A 219 -0.79 -10.51 10.21
C PHE A 219 -2.01 -9.63 10.48
N THR A 220 -3.20 -10.16 10.16
CA THR A 220 -4.48 -9.47 10.30
C THR A 220 -5.57 -10.45 10.69
N LEU A 221 -6.43 -10.04 11.62
CA LEU A 221 -7.77 -10.59 11.80
C LEU A 221 -8.77 -9.58 11.24
N GLY A 222 -9.57 -10.00 10.26
CA GLY A 222 -10.50 -9.14 9.55
C GLY A 222 -11.94 -9.62 9.62
N TYR A 223 -12.86 -8.66 9.61
CA TYR A 223 -14.27 -8.84 9.33
C TYR A 223 -14.61 -8.09 8.04
N LYS A 224 -15.16 -8.76 7.02
CA LYS A 224 -15.51 -8.16 5.73
C LYS A 224 -16.86 -8.64 5.24
N THR A 225 -17.68 -7.72 4.77
CA THR A 225 -18.92 -8.00 4.01
C THR A 225 -18.83 -7.45 2.59
N SER A 226 -19.71 -7.89 1.70
CA SER A 226 -19.79 -7.43 0.33
C SER A 226 -21.06 -6.64 0.06
N TRP A 227 -21.12 -5.99 -1.09
CA TRP A 227 -22.32 -5.29 -1.58
C TRP A 227 -23.52 -6.22 -1.79
N ASP A 228 -23.26 -7.52 -1.93
CA ASP A 228 -24.25 -8.58 -2.18
C ASP A 228 -24.73 -9.23 -0.87
N THR A 229 -23.90 -9.18 0.18
CA THR A 229 -24.21 -9.81 1.47
C THR A 229 -24.63 -8.82 2.56
N ASP A 230 -24.43 -7.52 2.36
CA ASP A 230 -24.74 -6.47 3.33
C ASP A 230 -25.27 -5.21 2.65
N ARG A 231 -26.35 -4.64 3.19
CA ARG A 231 -26.86 -3.33 2.75
C ARG A 231 -25.81 -2.24 2.97
N TYR A 232 -25.01 -2.38 4.02
CA TYR A 232 -23.98 -1.44 4.43
C TYR A 232 -22.62 -2.14 4.52
N PRO A 233 -21.98 -2.43 3.36
CA PRO A 233 -20.71 -3.14 3.29
C PRO A 233 -19.67 -2.52 4.23
N ARG A 234 -18.91 -3.40 4.87
CA ARG A 234 -17.95 -3.01 5.89
C ARG A 234 -16.74 -3.90 5.91
N THR A 235 -15.60 -3.30 6.21
CA THR A 235 -14.33 -3.97 6.46
C THR A 235 -13.79 -3.44 7.78
N TYR A 236 -13.47 -4.32 8.70
CA TYR A 236 -12.79 -4.01 9.95
C TYR A 236 -11.59 -4.91 10.08
N GLU A 237 -10.43 -4.35 10.35
CA GLU A 237 -9.20 -5.13 10.47
C GLU A 237 -8.40 -4.68 11.69
N LEU A 238 -7.93 -5.65 12.45
CA LEU A 238 -6.95 -5.50 13.51
C LEU A 238 -5.76 -6.38 13.16
N GLY A 239 -4.57 -5.82 13.16
CA GLY A 239 -3.37 -6.54 12.76
C GLY A 239 -2.11 -5.91 13.29
N GLY A 240 -1.00 -6.38 12.75
CA GLY A 240 0.32 -5.88 13.08
C GLY A 240 1.37 -6.51 12.20
N TRP A 241 2.62 -6.23 12.55
CA TRP A 241 3.77 -6.85 11.92
C TRP A 241 4.88 -7.06 12.92
N TYR A 242 5.68 -8.08 12.67
CA TYR A 242 7.00 -8.25 13.27
C TYR A 242 8.04 -8.21 12.15
N ASP A 243 8.96 -7.25 12.23
CA ASP A 243 10.03 -7.04 11.27
C ASP A 243 11.35 -7.48 11.91
N LYS A 244 11.92 -8.58 11.43
CA LYS A 244 13.14 -9.22 11.92
C LYS A 244 14.36 -8.81 11.09
N THR A 245 14.49 -7.53 10.82
CA THR A 245 15.65 -6.93 10.14
C THR A 245 16.53 -6.17 11.12
N ASP A 246 17.82 -6.03 10.80
CA ASP A 246 18.62 -4.99 11.44
C ASP A 246 18.29 -3.63 10.83
N TYR A 247 18.33 -2.59 11.67
CA TYR A 247 18.05 -1.22 11.28
C TYR A 247 18.81 -0.24 12.18
N SER A 248 19.20 0.90 11.62
CA SER A 248 19.81 1.98 12.40
C SER A 248 18.76 2.69 13.26
N ASP A 249 19.08 2.93 14.53
CA ASP A 249 18.28 3.73 15.46
C ASP A 249 18.05 5.13 14.87
N PRO A 250 16.82 5.68 14.95
CA PRO A 250 16.50 6.97 14.33
C PRO A 250 17.16 8.18 15.01
N LEU A 251 17.75 8.04 16.21
CA LEU A 251 18.25 9.17 17.01
C LEU A 251 19.57 8.87 17.74
N LYS A 252 19.75 7.65 18.26
CA LYS A 252 20.77 7.32 19.24
C LYS A 252 21.99 6.63 18.63
N ASP A 253 23.15 6.89 19.21
CA ASP A 253 24.36 6.08 19.00
C ASP A 253 24.38 4.87 19.95
N SER A 254 25.36 3.97 19.79
CA SER A 254 25.48 2.75 20.59
C SER A 254 25.73 2.99 22.09
N ALA A 255 26.08 4.22 22.48
CA ALA A 255 26.24 4.64 23.87
C ALA A 255 24.97 5.30 24.45
N GLY A 256 23.89 5.43 23.66
CA GLY A 256 22.62 6.04 24.07
C GLY A 256 22.58 7.57 23.97
N ASN A 257 23.60 8.20 23.38
CA ASN A 257 23.64 9.64 23.15
C ASN A 257 22.99 9.98 21.81
N ASN A 258 22.61 11.24 21.60
CA ASN A 258 22.11 11.67 20.29
C ASN A 258 23.26 11.62 19.27
N ALA A 259 23.16 10.76 18.25
CA ALA A 259 24.25 10.51 17.30
C ALA A 259 24.68 11.77 16.52
N VAL A 260 23.72 12.66 16.24
CA VAL A 260 23.97 13.96 15.59
C VAL A 260 24.86 14.88 16.45
N GLU A 261 24.81 14.77 17.77
CA GLU A 261 25.61 15.59 18.69
C GLU A 261 27.01 15.00 18.90
N THR A 262 27.15 13.67 18.91
CA THR A 262 28.42 12.99 19.12
C THR A 262 29.24 12.81 17.84
N GLY A 263 28.59 12.80 16.67
CA GLY A 263 29.21 12.45 15.39
C GLY A 263 29.49 10.96 15.24
N ASN A 264 29.05 10.12 16.19
CA ASN A 264 29.17 8.67 16.11
C ASN A 264 28.15 8.09 15.14
N PRO A 265 28.38 6.87 14.61
CA PRO A 265 27.34 6.11 13.92
C PRO A 265 26.12 5.89 14.80
N TYR A 266 24.93 5.88 14.19
CA TYR A 266 23.70 5.47 14.85
C TYR A 266 23.83 4.02 15.36
N ALA A 267 23.12 3.69 16.44
CA ALA A 267 23.10 2.33 16.97
C ALA A 267 22.44 1.39 15.96
N GLU A 268 23.04 0.23 15.71
CA GLU A 268 22.38 -0.84 14.97
C GLU A 268 21.51 -1.64 15.94
N LEU A 269 20.22 -1.73 15.61
CA LEU A 269 19.20 -2.45 16.38
C LEU A 269 18.65 -3.59 15.53
N ASN A 270 18.04 -4.59 16.19
CA ASN A 270 17.40 -5.71 15.51
C ASN A 270 15.96 -5.88 16.01
N GLY A 271 15.03 -6.06 15.09
CA GLY A 271 13.66 -6.39 15.44
C GLY A 271 12.83 -5.17 15.82
N ARG A 272 11.75 -4.93 15.09
CA ARG A 272 10.74 -3.91 15.40
C ARG A 272 9.36 -4.43 15.10
N SER A 273 8.36 -3.88 15.76
CA SER A 273 6.98 -4.30 15.54
C SER A 273 6.03 -3.12 15.61
N GLY A 274 4.85 -3.32 15.05
CA GLY A 274 3.75 -2.38 15.17
C GLY A 274 2.42 -3.06 15.07
N ILE A 275 1.40 -2.31 15.45
CA ILE A 275 0.01 -2.72 15.42
C ILE A 275 -0.78 -1.72 14.60
N PHE A 276 -1.85 -2.20 13.97
CA PHE A 276 -2.78 -1.34 13.27
C PHE A 276 -4.23 -1.78 13.50
N ALA A 277 -5.13 -0.80 13.49
CA ALA A 277 -6.55 -1.00 13.33
C ALA A 277 -7.05 -0.13 12.20
N ARG A 278 -7.89 -0.68 11.31
CA ARG A 278 -8.49 0.09 10.22
C ARG A 278 -9.92 -0.33 9.95
N PHE A 279 -10.69 0.58 9.37
CA PHE A 279 -12.06 0.34 9.00
C PHE A 279 -12.46 1.05 7.71
N GLU A 280 -13.43 0.47 7.03
CA GLU A 280 -14.23 1.06 5.98
C GLU A 280 -15.68 0.68 6.23
N GLN A 281 -16.59 1.65 6.25
CA GLN A 281 -18.01 1.41 6.53
C GLN A 281 -18.87 2.29 5.63
N VAL A 282 -19.73 1.66 4.82
CA VAL A 282 -20.81 2.37 4.15
C VAL A 282 -21.84 2.77 5.20
N VAL A 283 -22.03 4.06 5.45
CA VAL A 283 -23.00 4.58 6.45
C VAL A 283 -24.29 5.07 5.83
N TYR A 284 -24.30 5.27 4.52
CA TYR A 284 -25.49 5.65 3.75
C TYR A 284 -25.46 4.99 2.38
N ARG A 285 -26.57 4.36 2.00
CA ARG A 285 -26.80 3.73 0.68
C ARG A 285 -28.30 3.85 0.38
N PRO A 286 -28.71 4.84 -0.44
CA PRO A 286 -30.12 5.11 -0.70
C PRO A 286 -30.79 3.97 -1.49
N ASP A 287 -30.04 3.35 -2.38
CA ASP A 287 -30.50 2.28 -3.26
C ASP A 287 -29.57 1.06 -3.16
N PRO A 288 -30.05 -0.10 -2.64
CA PRO A 288 -29.32 -1.35 -2.61
C PRO A 288 -28.86 -1.85 -3.97
N ASP A 289 -29.52 -1.50 -5.07
CA ASP A 289 -29.14 -1.98 -6.40
C ASP A 289 -28.07 -1.09 -7.05
N SER A 290 -27.68 0.00 -6.37
CA SER A 290 -26.64 0.93 -6.81
C SER A 290 -25.40 0.91 -5.92
N LYS A 291 -24.29 1.46 -6.46
CA LYS A 291 -23.08 1.79 -5.68
C LYS A 291 -23.13 3.20 -5.06
N ARG A 292 -24.25 3.92 -5.14
CA ARG A 292 -24.38 5.26 -4.53
C ARG A 292 -24.27 5.12 -3.02
N SER A 293 -23.35 5.86 -2.42
CA SER A 293 -23.00 5.63 -1.03
C SER A 293 -22.25 6.78 -0.38
N LEU A 294 -22.29 6.82 0.95
CA LEU A 294 -21.31 7.49 1.79
C LEU A 294 -20.53 6.43 2.56
N THR A 295 -19.23 6.36 2.31
CA THR A 295 -18.31 5.46 3.02
C THR A 295 -17.44 6.29 3.94
N LEU A 296 -17.38 5.93 5.22
CA LEU A 296 -16.39 6.42 6.17
C LEU A 296 -15.22 5.45 6.21
N PHE A 297 -14.02 5.97 6.37
CA PHE A 297 -12.83 5.14 6.55
C PHE A 297 -11.88 5.76 7.57
N GLY A 298 -11.03 4.92 8.13
CA GLY A 298 -9.93 5.37 8.97
C GLY A 298 -8.96 4.26 9.31
N ALA A 299 -7.76 4.66 9.72
CA ALA A 299 -6.70 3.77 10.17
C ALA A 299 -5.92 4.41 11.32
N ALA A 300 -5.50 3.59 12.27
CA ALA A 300 -4.60 3.95 13.34
C ALA A 300 -3.47 2.92 13.38
N LEU A 301 -2.23 3.41 13.40
CA LEU A 301 -1.02 2.58 13.44
C LEU A 301 -0.10 3.13 14.51
N THR A 302 0.57 2.25 15.24
CA THR A 302 1.55 2.67 16.26
C THR A 302 2.62 1.61 16.47
N LYS A 303 3.73 2.07 17.05
CA LYS A 303 4.85 1.22 17.50
C LYS A 303 4.37 0.17 18.51
N GLY A 304 4.81 -1.06 18.32
CA GLY A 304 4.72 -2.13 19.32
C GLY A 304 6.03 -2.25 20.11
N SER A 305 7.14 -2.44 19.41
CA SER A 305 8.49 -2.59 19.98
C SER A 305 9.56 -2.07 19.03
N GLY A 306 10.77 -1.88 19.55
CA GLY A 306 11.89 -1.29 18.82
C GLY A 306 11.85 0.24 18.82
N GLU A 307 12.67 0.85 17.99
CA GLU A 307 12.76 2.30 17.81
C GLU A 307 12.36 2.68 16.40
N LEU A 308 11.38 3.58 16.29
CA LEU A 308 10.75 3.96 15.03
C LEU A 308 10.85 5.49 14.87
N ALA A 309 11.07 5.95 13.63
CA ALA A 309 11.11 7.38 13.34
C ALA A 309 9.74 8.09 13.48
N VAL A 310 8.66 7.31 13.64
CA VAL A 310 7.29 7.79 13.81
C VAL A 310 6.63 6.97 14.91
N ASP A 311 6.03 7.63 15.89
CA ASP A 311 5.36 6.95 17.02
C ASP A 311 3.99 6.37 16.63
N TYR A 312 3.21 7.14 15.88
CA TYR A 312 1.89 6.74 15.41
C TYR A 312 1.48 7.47 14.12
N GLN A 313 0.53 6.88 13.39
CA GLN A 313 -0.20 7.53 12.30
C GLN A 313 -1.70 7.35 12.51
N LEU A 314 -2.45 8.44 12.32
CA LEU A 314 -3.91 8.43 12.24
C LEU A 314 -4.33 8.91 10.85
N GLN A 315 -5.31 8.22 10.27
CA GLN A 315 -5.93 8.56 9.00
C GLN A 315 -7.44 8.45 9.16
N GLY A 316 -8.19 9.37 8.55
CA GLY A 316 -9.64 9.33 8.56
C GLY A 316 -10.24 10.20 7.46
N GLY A 317 -11.36 9.77 6.91
CA GLY A 317 -12.04 10.51 5.85
C GLY A 317 -13.34 9.86 5.42
N PHE A 318 -13.87 10.36 4.31
CA PHE A 318 -15.06 9.79 3.69
C PHE A 318 -15.00 9.88 2.17
N VAL A 319 -15.71 8.98 1.49
CA VAL A 319 -15.96 9.01 0.05
C VAL A 319 -17.46 9.00 -0.17
N LYS A 320 -17.98 9.98 -0.94
CA LYS A 320 -19.39 10.02 -1.36
C LYS A 320 -19.48 9.71 -2.85
N ARG A 321 -20.05 8.57 -3.20
CA ARG A 321 -20.23 8.11 -4.59
C ARG A 321 -21.66 8.41 -5.05
N GLY A 322 -21.79 9.02 -6.24
CA GLY A 322 -23.08 9.33 -6.86
C GLY A 322 -23.86 10.41 -6.12
N THR A 323 -23.22 11.55 -5.83
CA THR A 323 -23.83 12.67 -5.09
C THR A 323 -25.05 13.25 -5.79
N PHE A 324 -25.03 13.33 -7.11
CA PHE A 324 -26.09 13.90 -7.93
C PHE A 324 -26.80 12.78 -8.70
N ASP A 325 -28.08 12.99 -8.97
CA ASP A 325 -28.84 12.14 -9.89
C ASP A 325 -28.34 12.42 -11.32
N SER A 326 -28.20 11.35 -12.11
CA SER A 326 -27.81 11.40 -13.53
C SER A 326 -29.02 11.55 -14.43
#